data_AF-A0A939RGE7-F1
#
_entry.id   AF-A0A939RGE7-F1
#
_cell.length_a   1.000
_cell.length_b   1.000
_cell.length_c   1.000
_cell.angle_alpha   90.00
_cell.angle_beta   90.00
_cell.angle_gamma   90.00
#
_symmetry.space_group_name_H-M   'P 1'
#
loop_
_entity.id
_entity.type
_entity.pdbx_description
1 polymer ?
#
loop_
_entity_poly.entity_id
_entity_poly.type
_entity_poly.pdbx_seq_one_letter_code
_entity_poly.pdbx_strand_id
1 'polypeptide(L)'
;MSDKLEWMNRHFVLLRHKELDDVCKIEGYKIRPDIQSFFDGKTDAEEIVWNFADAGRWKCACELLAYMAHRRAAVWWGYQCLLSLIEELKIAPAEERDIDSIATSFEPTVPDFAKVEPPEPDPAQVAKMEAQILQIQADYQEMRAMADPEMLKMLEDGLEVACQEFKKVHGHHPMELMDMLTAKLAQDPHEIDRDSPIFKAADEIKSKLMTVRQETLDTIHAVIPPKVPEHEAKVRDNAMQAIYRWVVSPDEVNAKKALEVGNECSDTPAGLLSYCAFWAGGNLMPEGEQVIPTPAGLAANGICQVLLMCALHKGGTRKLKERYEHYFNLGVEVMTGKNNWDESVVVGEAPHDAEQASSYNPEEPEKDSEEVKKAGQSKDMEEESAEKSKPVYKRWKPTRE
;
A
#
# COMPACT_ATOMS: atom_id res chain seq x y z
N MET A 1 -44.20 -13.60 -10.88
CA MET A 1 -44.75 -12.98 -9.65
C MET A 1 -43.84 -13.15 -8.43
N SER A 2 -42.69 -13.84 -8.53
CA SER A 2 -41.68 -14.00 -7.48
C SER A 2 -40.86 -12.74 -7.19
N ASP A 3 -40.66 -11.85 -8.18
CA ASP A 3 -39.92 -10.57 -7.98
C ASP A 3 -40.60 -9.61 -6.99
N LYS A 4 -41.91 -9.78 -6.75
CA LYS A 4 -42.67 -8.91 -5.84
C LYS A 4 -42.48 -9.25 -4.36
N LEU A 5 -41.57 -10.16 -4.00
CA LEU A 5 -41.26 -10.52 -2.60
C LEU A 5 -39.79 -10.34 -2.23
N GLU A 6 -38.91 -9.97 -3.18
CA GLU A 6 -37.50 -9.69 -2.84
C GLU A 6 -37.33 -8.51 -1.88
N TRP A 7 -38.26 -7.55 -1.89
CA TRP A 7 -38.24 -6.41 -0.97
C TRP A 7 -38.49 -6.81 0.49
N MET A 8 -39.27 -7.86 0.75
CA MET A 8 -39.52 -8.35 2.12
C MET A 8 -38.25 -8.89 2.78
N ASN A 9 -37.28 -9.35 1.99
CA ASN A 9 -36.02 -9.91 2.47
C ASN A 9 -34.91 -8.85 2.63
N ARG A 10 -35.20 -7.56 2.40
CA ARG A 10 -34.23 -6.47 2.54
C ARG A 10 -34.32 -5.73 3.87
N HIS A 11 -35.35 -6.02 4.67
CA HIS A 11 -35.54 -5.37 5.95
C HIS A 11 -34.58 -5.88 7.01
N PHE A 12 -33.97 -4.96 7.73
CA PHE A 12 -33.12 -5.30 8.85
C PHE A 12 -33.99 -5.64 10.06
N VAL A 13 -33.80 -6.83 10.60
CA VAL A 13 -34.54 -7.35 11.75
C VAL A 13 -33.83 -6.99 13.06
N LEU A 14 -32.50 -6.96 13.04
CA LEU A 14 -31.66 -6.71 14.23
C LEU A 14 -31.26 -5.24 14.38
N LEU A 15 -32.23 -4.33 14.22
CA LEU A 15 -32.04 -2.90 14.45
C LEU A 15 -32.41 -2.51 15.88
N ARG A 16 -31.60 -1.63 16.46
CA ARG A 16 -31.92 -0.96 17.72
C ARG A 16 -32.77 0.30 17.47
N HIS A 17 -32.40 1.08 16.46
CA HIS A 17 -33.02 2.36 16.13
C HIS A 17 -33.45 2.33 14.67
N LYS A 18 -34.73 2.59 14.41
CA LYS A 18 -35.27 2.66 13.05
C LYS A 18 -35.15 4.07 12.48
N GLU A 19 -35.41 5.08 13.30
CA GLU A 19 -35.39 6.47 12.88
C GLU A 19 -34.01 7.09 13.04
N LEU A 20 -33.62 7.93 12.08
CA LEU A 20 -32.36 8.65 12.09
C LEU A 20 -32.23 9.58 13.31
N ASP A 21 -33.34 10.18 13.74
CA ASP A 21 -33.37 11.11 14.88
C ASP A 21 -32.95 10.41 16.18
N ASP A 22 -33.41 9.18 16.39
CA ASP A 22 -33.00 8.34 17.53
C ASP A 22 -31.50 8.00 17.44
N VAL A 23 -31.00 7.65 16.26
CA VAL A 23 -29.57 7.36 16.04
C VAL A 23 -28.71 8.58 16.38
N CYS A 24 -29.14 9.79 16.01
CA CYS A 24 -28.41 11.02 16.29
C CYS A 24 -28.51 11.43 17.76
N LYS A 25 -29.69 11.36 18.37
CA LYS A 25 -29.94 11.80 19.75
C LYS A 25 -29.46 10.81 20.81
N ILE A 26 -29.76 9.53 20.61
CA ILE A 26 -29.50 8.47 21.59
C ILE A 26 -28.10 7.92 21.44
N GLU A 27 -27.63 7.63 20.23
CA GLU A 27 -26.28 7.08 19.99
C GLU A 27 -25.24 8.16 19.68
N GLY A 28 -25.65 9.41 19.48
CA GLY A 28 -24.72 10.50 19.22
C GLY A 28 -24.07 10.43 17.83
N TYR A 29 -24.75 9.84 16.83
CA TYR A 29 -24.26 9.85 15.46
C TYR A 29 -24.15 11.27 14.92
N LYS A 30 -22.99 11.61 14.36
CA LYS A 30 -22.71 12.94 13.81
C LYS A 30 -22.76 12.89 12.28
N ILE A 31 -23.79 13.52 11.71
CA ILE A 31 -23.90 13.67 10.27
C ILE A 31 -22.78 14.58 9.79
N ARG A 32 -21.93 14.08 8.88
CA ARG A 32 -20.85 14.87 8.30
C ARG A 32 -21.38 15.76 7.16
N PRO A 33 -20.81 16.96 6.94
CA PRO A 33 -21.28 17.87 5.90
C PRO A 33 -21.23 17.29 4.47
N ASP A 34 -20.29 16.37 4.20
CA ASP A 34 -20.08 15.76 2.87
C ASP A 34 -21.19 14.76 2.49
N ILE A 35 -21.92 14.24 3.47
CA ILE A 35 -23.01 13.27 3.27
C ILE A 35 -24.39 13.85 3.57
N GLN A 36 -24.49 15.12 3.95
CA GLN A 36 -25.75 15.76 4.38
C GLN A 36 -26.89 15.58 3.35
N SER A 37 -26.57 15.65 2.05
CA SER A 37 -27.55 15.51 0.96
C SER A 37 -28.23 14.13 0.90
N PHE A 38 -27.65 13.10 1.52
CA PHE A 38 -28.27 11.77 1.59
C PHE A 38 -29.40 11.69 2.63
N PHE A 39 -29.47 12.67 3.54
CA PHE A 39 -30.44 12.71 4.63
C PHE A 39 -31.64 13.62 4.34
N ASP A 40 -31.61 14.40 3.25
CA ASP A 40 -32.62 15.41 2.95
C ASP A 40 -34.02 14.79 2.77
N GLY A 41 -34.92 15.09 3.71
CA GLY A 41 -36.31 14.63 3.69
C GLY A 41 -36.52 13.17 4.11
N LYS A 42 -35.49 12.47 4.59
CA LYS A 42 -35.56 11.05 4.99
C LYS A 42 -35.43 10.89 6.49
N THR A 43 -36.33 10.08 7.06
CA THR A 43 -36.34 9.76 8.49
C THR A 43 -35.93 8.32 8.77
N ASP A 44 -36.11 7.40 7.83
CA ASP A 44 -35.77 5.99 7.98
C ASP A 44 -34.27 5.75 7.78
N ALA A 45 -33.58 5.29 8.82
CA ALA A 45 -32.14 5.05 8.79
C ALA A 45 -31.78 3.90 7.83
N GLU A 46 -32.65 2.88 7.69
CA GLU A 46 -32.39 1.73 6.83
C GLU A 46 -32.33 2.16 5.37
N GLU A 47 -33.28 3.00 4.94
CA GLU A 47 -33.31 3.52 3.58
C GLU A 47 -32.01 4.29 3.27
N ILE A 48 -31.53 5.09 4.22
CA ILE A 48 -30.30 5.89 4.05
C ILE A 48 -29.06 4.98 3.92
N VAL A 49 -28.97 3.89 4.69
CA VAL A 49 -27.92 2.88 4.54
C VAL A 49 -27.90 2.30 3.12
N TRP A 50 -29.07 1.93 2.58
CA TRP A 50 -29.18 1.44 1.22
C TRP A 50 -28.81 2.50 0.17
N ASN A 51 -29.18 3.76 0.38
CA ASN A 51 -28.78 4.85 -0.50
C ASN A 51 -27.25 5.06 -0.52
N PHE A 52 -26.56 4.89 0.61
CA PHE A 52 -25.10 4.91 0.64
C PHE A 52 -24.50 3.74 -0.14
N ALA A 53 -25.06 2.54 0.03
CA ALA A 53 -24.66 1.34 -0.71
C ALA A 53 -24.81 1.53 -2.24
N ASP A 54 -25.97 2.01 -2.69
CA ASP A 54 -26.26 2.25 -4.12
C ASP A 54 -25.32 3.32 -4.73
N ALA A 55 -24.91 4.30 -3.93
CA ALA A 55 -23.92 5.31 -4.31
C ALA A 55 -22.46 4.80 -4.25
N GLY A 56 -22.22 3.56 -3.82
CA GLY A 56 -20.89 2.97 -3.63
C GLY A 56 -20.10 3.60 -2.47
N ARG A 57 -20.79 4.23 -1.52
CA ARG A 57 -20.25 4.82 -0.29
C ARG A 57 -20.29 3.80 0.86
N TRP A 58 -19.71 2.63 0.63
CA TRP A 58 -19.75 1.48 1.54
C TRP A 58 -19.28 1.80 2.96
N LYS A 59 -18.22 2.61 3.10
CA LYS A 59 -17.74 3.06 4.42
C LYS A 59 -18.83 3.82 5.20
N CYS A 60 -19.52 4.76 4.55
CA CYS A 60 -20.61 5.52 5.19
C CYS A 60 -21.80 4.61 5.54
N ALA A 61 -22.10 3.64 4.67
CA ALA A 61 -23.13 2.63 4.91
C ALA A 61 -22.80 1.79 6.16
N CYS A 62 -21.56 1.28 6.26
CA CYS A 62 -21.09 0.55 7.45
C CYS A 62 -21.13 1.41 8.71
N GLU A 63 -20.71 2.69 8.62
CA GLU A 63 -20.72 3.61 9.76
C GLU A 63 -22.14 3.80 10.30
N LEU A 64 -23.12 4.14 9.45
CA LEU A 64 -24.50 4.30 9.90
C LEU A 64 -25.10 2.97 10.40
N LEU A 65 -24.80 1.86 9.72
CA LEU A 65 -25.26 0.52 10.11
C LEU A 65 -24.78 0.13 11.52
N ALA A 66 -23.51 0.42 11.85
CA ALA A 66 -22.95 0.13 13.18
C ALA A 66 -23.68 0.88 14.31
N TYR A 67 -24.15 2.10 14.02
CA TYR A 67 -24.87 2.93 14.98
C TYR A 67 -26.34 2.52 15.17
N MET A 68 -27.00 2.04 14.12
CA MET A 68 -28.41 1.61 14.20
C MET A 68 -28.57 0.14 14.62
N ALA A 69 -27.53 -0.67 14.50
CA ALA A 69 -27.56 -2.10 14.79
C ALA A 69 -27.78 -2.41 16.29
N HIS A 70 -28.43 -3.55 16.56
CA HIS A 70 -28.42 -4.12 17.90
C HIS A 70 -26.98 -4.45 18.32
N ARG A 71 -26.57 -4.06 19.54
CA ARG A 71 -25.17 -4.13 19.98
C ARG A 71 -24.54 -5.51 19.83
N ARG A 72 -25.27 -6.56 20.20
CA ARG A 72 -24.83 -7.96 20.05
C ARG A 72 -24.61 -8.34 18.57
N ALA A 73 -25.52 -7.92 17.69
CA ALA A 73 -25.42 -8.18 16.27
C ALA A 73 -24.26 -7.39 15.63
N ALA A 74 -24.01 -6.15 16.07
CA ALA A 74 -22.88 -5.35 15.62
C ALA A 74 -21.52 -5.99 15.98
N VAL A 75 -21.39 -6.56 17.18
CA VAL A 75 -20.18 -7.29 17.59
C VAL A 75 -20.01 -8.58 16.79
N TRP A 76 -21.09 -9.35 16.60
CA TRP A 76 -21.06 -10.54 15.73
C TRP A 76 -20.67 -10.19 14.29
N TRP A 77 -21.19 -9.10 13.74
CA TRP A 77 -20.80 -8.60 12.44
C TRP A 77 -19.31 -8.25 12.37
N GLY A 78 -18.78 -7.54 13.37
CA GLY A 78 -17.34 -7.28 13.48
C GLY A 78 -16.53 -8.57 13.53
N TYR A 79 -17.01 -9.58 14.25
CA TYR A 79 -16.39 -10.91 14.35
C TYR A 79 -16.33 -11.62 12.99
N GLN A 80 -17.44 -11.61 12.23
CA GLN A 80 -17.49 -12.15 10.86
C GLN A 80 -16.52 -11.43 9.91
N CYS A 81 -16.41 -10.10 10.00
CA CYS A 81 -15.45 -9.35 9.20
C CYS A 81 -13.99 -9.72 9.54
N LEU A 82 -13.72 -10.03 10.81
CA LEU A 82 -12.40 -10.45 11.26
C LEU A 82 -12.05 -11.88 10.80
N LEU A 83 -13.00 -12.82 10.83
CA LEU A 83 -12.83 -14.15 10.22
C LEU A 83 -12.49 -14.05 8.73
N SER A 84 -13.28 -13.28 7.98
CA SER A 84 -13.03 -13.05 6.56
C SER A 84 -11.65 -12.43 6.29
N LEU A 85 -11.17 -11.54 7.16
CA LEU A 85 -9.81 -11.01 7.07
C LEU A 85 -8.77 -12.10 7.33
N ILE A 86 -8.95 -12.93 8.36
CA ILE A 86 -8.03 -14.03 8.70
C ILE A 86 -7.92 -15.01 7.52
N GLU A 87 -9.04 -15.37 6.90
CA GLU A 87 -9.06 -16.18 5.68
C GLU A 87 -8.29 -15.52 4.53
N GLU A 88 -8.48 -14.22 4.34
CA GLU A 88 -7.80 -13.45 3.30
C GLU A 88 -6.27 -13.42 3.52
N LEU A 89 -5.84 -13.28 4.78
CA LEU A 89 -4.42 -13.27 5.16
C LEU A 89 -3.76 -14.64 5.09
N LYS A 90 -4.51 -15.74 5.24
CA LYS A 90 -3.99 -17.10 4.99
C LYS A 90 -3.59 -17.28 3.52
N ILE A 91 -4.36 -16.70 2.59
CA ILE A 91 -4.10 -16.78 1.15
C ILE A 91 -2.96 -15.86 0.74
N ALA A 92 -2.96 -14.63 1.24
CA ALA A 92 -1.97 -13.61 0.92
C ALA A 92 -1.49 -12.92 2.20
N PRO A 93 -0.48 -13.48 2.90
CA PRO A 93 0.02 -12.89 4.13
C PRO A 93 0.64 -11.52 3.87
N ALA A 94 0.70 -10.69 4.91
CA ALA A 94 1.38 -9.41 4.82
C ALA A 94 2.89 -9.65 4.68
N GLU A 95 3.51 -9.08 3.64
CA GLU A 95 4.97 -9.00 3.56
C GLU A 95 5.46 -8.04 4.66
N GLU A 96 6.05 -8.59 5.71
CA GLU A 96 6.76 -7.78 6.70
C GLU A 96 8.04 -7.22 6.04
N ARG A 97 8.25 -5.91 6.17
CA ARG A 97 9.52 -5.32 5.77
C ARG A 97 10.57 -5.80 6.75
N ASP A 98 11.50 -6.58 6.25
CA ASP A 98 12.67 -6.99 7.01
C ASP A 98 13.42 -5.75 7.49
N ILE A 99 13.57 -5.60 8.82
CA ILE A 99 14.27 -4.48 9.44
C ILE A 99 15.74 -4.50 9.00
N ASP A 100 16.29 -5.68 8.74
CA ASP A 100 17.69 -5.85 8.31
C ASP A 100 17.93 -5.28 6.90
N SER A 101 16.88 -5.19 6.08
CA SER A 101 16.95 -4.57 4.73
C SER A 101 17.30 -3.07 4.78
N ILE A 102 17.12 -2.41 5.93
CA ILE A 102 17.53 -1.01 6.16
C ILE A 102 19.06 -0.87 6.08
N ALA A 103 19.82 -1.90 6.48
CA ALA A 103 21.27 -1.93 6.34
C ALA A 103 21.72 -2.26 4.91
N THR A 104 20.99 -3.12 4.19
CA THR A 104 21.54 -3.80 3.01
C THR A 104 21.58 -2.96 1.73
N SER A 105 20.68 -1.99 1.54
CA SER A 105 20.69 -1.15 0.33
C SER A 105 20.78 0.35 0.63
N PHE A 106 21.90 0.94 0.23
CA PHE A 106 22.03 2.37 0.01
C PHE A 106 22.58 2.58 -1.39
N GLU A 107 21.73 2.41 -2.39
CA GLU A 107 21.97 3.08 -3.66
C GLU A 107 21.33 4.46 -3.53
N PRO A 108 22.11 5.55 -3.34
CA PRO A 108 21.57 6.88 -3.40
C PRO A 108 21.02 7.07 -4.80
N THR A 109 19.70 6.90 -4.97
CA THR A 109 19.03 7.17 -6.22
C THR A 109 19.23 8.65 -6.49
N VAL A 110 20.02 8.96 -7.52
CA VAL A 110 20.20 10.33 -7.99
C VAL A 110 18.80 10.90 -8.20
N PRO A 111 18.44 12.03 -7.58
CA PRO A 111 17.11 12.62 -7.76
C PRO A 111 16.82 12.84 -9.25
N ASP A 112 15.57 12.70 -9.67
CA ASP A 112 15.22 12.77 -11.10
C ASP A 112 15.65 14.09 -11.76
N PHE A 113 15.73 15.20 -11.00
CA PHE A 113 16.24 16.48 -11.50
C PHE A 113 17.76 16.48 -11.80
N ALA A 114 18.51 15.58 -11.19
CA ALA A 114 19.96 15.42 -11.37
C ALA A 114 20.31 14.30 -12.35
N LYS A 115 19.33 13.50 -12.78
CA LYS A 115 19.42 12.60 -13.94
C LYS A 115 19.28 13.42 -15.23
N VAL A 116 20.19 14.36 -15.47
CA VAL A 116 20.25 15.05 -16.76
C VAL A 116 20.93 14.10 -17.73
N GLU A 117 20.13 13.47 -18.59
CA GLU A 117 20.68 12.77 -19.76
C GLU A 117 21.50 13.79 -20.56
N PRO A 118 22.75 13.47 -20.95
CA PRO A 118 23.53 14.35 -21.81
C PRO A 118 22.67 14.70 -23.04
N PRO A 119 22.53 15.98 -23.41
CA PRO A 119 21.74 16.33 -24.57
C PRO A 119 22.31 15.58 -25.77
N GLU A 120 21.49 14.71 -26.39
CA GLU A 120 21.88 14.08 -27.63
C GLU A 120 22.20 15.18 -28.64
N PRO A 121 23.35 15.10 -29.35
CA PRO A 121 23.72 16.14 -30.30
C PRO A 121 22.63 16.24 -31.36
N ASP A 122 21.92 17.37 -31.39
CA ASP A 122 20.83 17.62 -32.34
C ASP A 122 21.40 17.48 -33.77
N PRO A 123 20.93 16.50 -34.56
CA PRO A 123 21.44 16.25 -35.91
C PRO A 123 21.36 17.49 -36.81
N ALA A 124 20.37 18.35 -36.57
CA ALA A 124 20.22 19.60 -37.30
C ALA A 124 21.29 20.64 -36.92
N GLN A 125 21.70 20.70 -35.65
CA GLN A 125 22.78 21.59 -35.22
C GLN A 125 24.14 21.10 -35.72
N VAL A 126 24.38 19.78 -35.67
CA VAL A 126 25.59 19.17 -36.24
C VAL A 126 25.67 19.45 -37.74
N ALA A 127 24.59 19.18 -38.49
CA ALA A 127 24.54 19.45 -39.92
C ALA A 127 24.69 20.94 -40.27
N LYS A 128 24.12 21.84 -39.44
CA LYS A 128 24.30 23.29 -39.62
C LYS A 128 25.74 23.72 -39.38
N MET A 129 26.40 23.15 -38.37
CA MET A 129 27.79 23.45 -38.06
C MET A 129 28.72 22.91 -39.15
N GLU A 130 28.48 21.71 -39.66
CA GLU A 130 29.19 21.15 -40.82
C GLU A 130 28.99 21.99 -42.08
N ALA A 131 27.76 22.43 -42.36
CA ALA A 131 27.47 23.31 -43.49
C ALA A 131 28.15 24.68 -43.36
N GLN A 132 28.20 25.25 -42.15
CA GLN A 132 28.93 26.49 -41.89
C GLN A 132 30.45 26.31 -42.11
N ILE A 133 31.02 25.19 -41.68
CA ILE A 133 32.43 24.88 -41.91
C ILE A 133 32.71 24.76 -43.42
N LEU A 134 31.87 24.04 -44.17
CA LEU A 134 32.01 23.91 -45.61
C LEU A 134 31.86 25.25 -46.34
N GLN A 135 30.95 26.10 -45.89
CA GLN A 135 30.77 27.44 -46.47
C GLN A 135 31.99 28.33 -46.21
N ILE A 136 32.50 28.34 -44.98
CA ILE A 136 33.73 29.07 -44.64
C ILE A 136 34.91 28.56 -45.48
N GLN A 137 35.01 27.25 -45.70
CA GLN A 137 36.05 26.68 -46.57
C GLN A 137 35.89 27.10 -48.03
N ALA A 138 34.66 27.13 -48.56
CA ALA A 138 34.38 27.58 -49.92
C ALA A 138 34.70 29.07 -50.10
N ASP A 139 34.21 29.93 -49.20
CA ASP A 139 34.49 31.38 -49.21
C ASP A 139 36.00 31.65 -49.12
N TYR A 140 36.73 30.87 -48.31
CA TYR A 140 38.18 30.95 -48.22
C TYR A 140 38.88 30.60 -49.54
N GLN A 141 38.43 29.56 -50.25
CA GLN A 141 39.00 29.17 -51.54
C GLN A 141 38.68 30.19 -52.64
N GLU A 142 37.47 30.78 -52.64
CA GLU A 142 37.11 31.84 -53.59
C GLU A 142 37.93 33.11 -53.36
N MET A 143 38.06 33.55 -52.10
CA MET A 143 38.92 34.68 -51.75
C MET A 143 40.38 34.43 -52.13
N ARG A 144 40.86 33.19 -51.99
CA ARG A 144 42.19 32.79 -52.45
C ARG A 144 42.32 32.81 -53.98
N ALA A 145 41.28 32.46 -54.73
CA ALA A 145 41.31 32.50 -56.19
C ALA A 145 41.28 33.93 -56.77
N MET A 146 40.69 34.89 -56.04
CA MET A 146 40.62 36.30 -56.45
C MET A 146 41.86 37.11 -56.04
N ALA A 147 42.65 36.63 -55.08
CA ALA A 147 43.85 37.31 -54.62
C ALA A 147 45.02 37.13 -55.60
N ASP A 148 45.79 38.20 -55.79
CA ASP A 148 46.98 38.20 -56.64
C ASP A 148 48.00 37.15 -56.12
N PRO A 149 48.47 36.21 -56.97
CA PRO A 149 49.40 35.15 -56.57
C PRO A 149 50.68 35.67 -55.88
N GLU A 150 51.17 36.86 -56.25
CA GLU A 150 52.38 37.43 -55.65
C GLU A 150 52.11 37.93 -54.21
N MET A 151 50.90 38.46 -53.96
CA MET A 151 50.46 38.89 -52.64
C MET A 151 50.16 37.71 -51.73
N LEU A 152 49.55 36.64 -52.26
CA LEU A 152 49.34 35.40 -51.52
C LEU A 152 50.65 34.78 -51.08
N LYS A 153 51.64 34.73 -51.98
CA LYS A 153 52.97 34.22 -51.64
C LYS A 153 53.65 35.06 -50.56
N MET A 154 53.55 36.38 -50.63
CA MET A 154 54.07 37.27 -49.59
C MET A 154 53.37 37.05 -48.24
N LEU A 155 52.06 36.79 -48.25
CA LEU A 155 51.29 36.52 -47.04
C LEU A 155 51.63 35.13 -46.45
N GLU A 156 51.76 34.11 -47.29
CA GLU A 156 52.17 32.76 -46.89
C GLU A 156 53.60 32.77 -46.31
N ASP A 157 54.55 33.45 -46.98
CA ASP A 157 55.92 33.62 -46.50
C ASP A 157 55.94 34.42 -45.18
N GLY A 158 55.11 35.46 -45.05
CA GLY A 158 54.97 36.24 -43.82
C GLY A 158 54.36 35.44 -42.67
N LEU A 159 53.35 34.62 -42.96
CA LEU A 159 52.71 33.73 -41.98
C LEU A 159 53.72 32.67 -41.52
N GLU A 160 54.50 32.09 -42.42
CA GLU A 160 55.54 31.11 -42.10
C GLU A 160 56.62 31.72 -41.22
N VAL A 161 57.09 32.95 -41.52
CA VAL A 161 58.02 33.68 -40.65
C VAL A 161 57.42 33.92 -39.27
N ALA A 162 56.14 34.33 -39.19
CA ALA A 162 55.46 34.53 -37.91
C ALA A 162 55.31 33.21 -37.13
N CYS A 163 54.98 32.11 -37.79
CA CYS A 163 54.89 30.79 -37.19
C CYS A 163 56.26 30.26 -36.73
N GLN A 164 57.34 30.58 -37.46
CA GLN A 164 58.71 30.24 -37.05
C GLN A 164 59.17 31.07 -35.85
N GLU A 165 58.86 32.38 -35.80
CA GLU A 165 59.11 33.20 -34.61
C GLU A 165 58.29 32.70 -33.41
N PHE A 166 57.02 32.33 -33.63
CA PHE A 166 56.20 31.69 -32.60
C PHE A 166 56.85 30.38 -32.10
N LYS A 167 57.38 29.56 -33.01
CA LYS A 167 58.11 28.33 -32.66
C LYS A 167 59.40 28.62 -31.88
N LYS A 168 60.12 29.71 -32.18
CA LYS A 168 61.29 30.12 -31.39
C LYS A 168 60.92 30.51 -29.96
N VAL A 169 59.78 31.17 -29.77
CA VAL A 169 59.32 31.64 -28.44
C VAL A 169 58.67 30.52 -27.62
N HIS A 170 57.82 29.70 -28.25
CA HIS A 170 56.97 28.72 -27.57
C HIS A 170 57.36 27.26 -27.80
N GLY A 171 58.42 27.00 -28.59
CA GLY A 171 58.97 25.66 -28.84
C GLY A 171 58.21 24.80 -29.84
N HIS A 172 56.99 25.17 -30.22
CA HIS A 172 56.11 24.39 -31.11
C HIS A 172 55.55 25.25 -32.23
N HIS A 173 55.33 24.64 -33.40
CA HIS A 173 54.60 25.31 -34.47
C HIS A 173 53.11 25.45 -34.07
N PRO A 174 52.42 26.56 -34.35
CA PRO A 174 51.01 26.73 -34.00
C PRO A 174 50.10 25.60 -34.51
N MET A 175 50.37 25.09 -35.71
CA MET A 175 49.62 23.95 -36.25
C MET A 175 49.91 22.63 -35.51
N GLU A 176 51.17 22.40 -35.12
CA GLU A 176 51.54 21.23 -34.28
C GLU A 176 50.84 21.30 -32.90
N LEU A 177 50.62 22.50 -32.35
CA LEU A 177 49.85 22.68 -31.12
C LEU A 177 48.37 22.31 -31.29
N MET A 178 47.76 22.63 -32.43
CA MET A 178 46.37 22.23 -32.73
C MET A 178 46.24 20.72 -32.89
N ASP A 179 47.22 20.08 -33.55
CA ASP A 179 47.27 18.62 -33.68
C ASP A 179 47.51 17.93 -32.33
N MET A 180 48.36 18.49 -31.47
CA MET A 180 48.54 17.98 -30.10
C MET A 180 47.29 18.18 -29.24
N LEU A 181 46.58 19.31 -29.39
CA LEU A 181 45.35 19.58 -28.64
C LEU A 181 44.24 18.61 -29.05
N THR A 182 44.10 18.35 -30.35
CA THR A 182 43.12 17.37 -30.87
C THR A 182 43.48 15.95 -30.48
N ALA A 183 44.75 15.56 -30.53
CA ALA A 183 45.20 14.26 -30.03
C ALA A 183 44.96 14.10 -28.52
N LYS A 184 45.17 15.15 -27.73
CA LYS A 184 44.93 15.15 -26.28
C LYS A 184 43.45 15.08 -25.93
N LEU A 185 42.60 15.82 -26.66
CA LEU A 185 41.14 15.74 -26.53
C LEU A 185 40.58 14.37 -26.95
N ALA A 186 41.21 13.72 -27.94
CA ALA A 186 40.83 12.38 -28.37
C ALA A 186 41.29 11.27 -27.40
N GLN A 187 42.37 11.50 -26.64
CA GLN A 187 42.92 10.53 -25.69
C GLN A 187 42.29 10.60 -24.31
N ASP A 188 41.68 11.72 -23.92
CA ASP A 188 41.32 11.93 -22.51
C ASP A 188 39.95 12.60 -22.35
N PRO A 189 38.84 11.83 -22.34
CA PRO A 189 37.57 12.30 -21.81
C PRO A 189 37.71 12.37 -20.28
N HIS A 190 38.45 13.37 -19.79
CA HIS A 190 38.69 13.65 -18.37
C HIS A 190 38.75 12.40 -17.48
N GLU A 191 39.91 11.73 -17.39
CA GLU A 191 40.10 10.70 -16.36
C GLU A 191 39.73 11.27 -14.98
N ILE A 192 38.57 10.82 -14.48
CA ILE A 192 38.08 11.19 -13.16
C ILE A 192 39.05 10.58 -12.16
N ASP A 193 39.90 11.42 -11.56
CA ASP A 193 40.82 11.01 -10.51
C ASP A 193 40.02 10.47 -9.32
N ARG A 194 40.04 9.14 -9.18
CA ARG A 194 39.35 8.41 -8.10
C ARG A 194 39.93 8.73 -6.72
N ASP A 195 41.14 9.27 -6.65
CA ASP A 195 41.79 9.67 -5.41
C ASP A 195 41.56 11.15 -5.05
N SER A 196 40.72 11.85 -5.82
CA SER A 196 40.41 13.25 -5.53
C SER A 196 39.79 13.42 -4.14
N PRO A 197 40.02 14.58 -3.48
CA PRO A 197 39.43 14.89 -2.18
C PRO A 197 37.90 14.73 -2.14
N ILE A 198 37.24 14.89 -3.30
CA ILE A 198 35.79 14.74 -3.44
C ILE A 198 35.36 13.28 -3.24
N PHE A 199 36.05 12.31 -3.86
CA PHE A 199 35.72 10.89 -3.68
C PHE A 199 36.06 10.40 -2.28
N LYS A 200 37.17 10.85 -1.71
CA LYS A 200 37.53 10.55 -0.32
C LYS A 200 36.48 11.08 0.66
N ALA A 201 36.05 12.33 0.50
CA ALA A 201 34.96 12.88 1.30
C ALA A 201 33.65 12.10 1.10
N ALA A 202 33.33 11.70 -0.14
CA ALA A 202 32.15 10.89 -0.43
C ALA A 202 32.21 9.51 0.26
N ASP A 203 33.36 8.83 0.24
CA ASP A 203 33.53 7.52 0.87
C ASP A 203 33.59 7.62 2.41
N GLU A 204 34.15 8.70 2.96
CA GLU A 204 34.04 9.02 4.39
C GLU A 204 32.58 9.27 4.81
N ILE A 205 31.79 9.97 4.00
CA ILE A 205 30.37 10.19 4.28
C ILE A 205 29.61 8.86 4.20
N LYS A 206 29.87 8.03 3.18
CA LYS A 206 29.25 6.71 3.05
C LYS A 206 29.56 5.83 4.26
N SER A 207 30.82 5.79 4.70
CA SER A 207 31.21 4.98 5.86
C SER A 207 30.57 5.47 7.16
N LYS A 208 30.58 6.78 7.42
CA LYS A 208 29.85 7.39 8.56
C LYS A 208 28.35 7.05 8.51
N LEU A 209 27.74 7.14 7.33
CA LEU A 209 26.32 6.83 7.14
C LEU A 209 26.02 5.35 7.38
N MET A 210 26.90 4.44 6.99
CA MET A 210 26.80 3.02 7.33
C MET A 210 26.93 2.78 8.84
N THR A 211 27.86 3.46 9.52
CA THR A 211 28.00 3.37 10.99
C THR A 211 26.73 3.84 11.70
N VAL A 212 26.20 5.02 11.35
CA VAL A 212 24.96 5.55 11.93
C VAL A 212 23.77 4.61 11.68
N ARG A 213 23.70 3.98 10.51
CA ARG A 213 22.67 2.97 10.20
C ARG A 213 22.76 1.76 11.11
N GLN A 214 23.97 1.22 11.31
CA GLN A 214 24.17 0.09 12.19
C GLN A 214 23.79 0.44 13.64
N GLU A 215 24.23 1.60 14.15
CA GLU A 215 23.85 2.08 15.48
C GLU A 215 22.33 2.27 15.61
N THR A 216 21.67 2.75 14.54
CA THR A 216 20.21 2.90 14.50
C THR A 216 19.53 1.55 14.54
N LEU A 217 20.03 0.54 13.81
CA LEU A 217 19.51 -0.82 13.85
C LEU A 217 19.67 -1.45 15.22
N ASP A 218 20.84 -1.35 15.84
CA ASP A 218 21.10 -1.87 17.18
C ASP A 218 20.16 -1.21 18.19
N THR A 219 19.91 0.09 18.05
CA THR A 219 18.94 0.83 18.87
C THR A 219 17.50 0.32 18.63
N ILE A 220 17.12 0.07 17.37
CA ILE A 220 15.80 -0.48 17.01
C ILE A 220 15.62 -1.86 17.64
N HIS A 221 16.60 -2.77 17.52
CA HIS A 221 16.53 -4.10 18.11
C HIS A 221 16.54 -4.07 19.65
N ALA A 222 17.20 -3.09 20.26
CA ALA A 222 17.20 -2.94 21.72
C ALA A 222 15.86 -2.45 22.27
N VAL A 223 15.10 -1.67 21.49
CA VAL A 223 13.82 -1.07 21.92
C VAL A 223 12.61 -1.91 21.50
N ILE A 224 12.67 -2.57 20.35
CA ILE A 224 11.57 -3.37 19.82
C ILE A 224 11.76 -4.83 20.26
N PRO A 225 10.90 -5.36 21.15
CA PRO A 225 10.99 -6.77 21.52
C PRO A 225 10.79 -7.67 20.30
N PRO A 226 11.48 -8.82 20.22
CA PRO A 226 11.28 -9.75 19.12
C PRO A 226 9.83 -10.23 19.13
N LYS A 227 9.16 -10.10 17.99
CA LYS A 227 7.84 -10.70 17.80
C LYS A 227 7.96 -12.21 17.89
N VAL A 228 7.14 -12.82 18.74
CA VAL A 228 7.04 -14.28 18.84
C VAL A 228 5.72 -14.68 18.17
N PRO A 229 5.73 -15.19 16.91
CA PRO A 229 4.50 -15.42 16.15
C PRO A 229 3.50 -16.34 16.87
N GLU A 230 3.99 -17.34 17.60
CA GLU A 230 3.14 -18.24 18.40
C GLU A 230 2.39 -17.51 19.52
N HIS A 231 3.05 -16.55 20.17
CA HIS A 231 2.42 -15.75 21.21
C HIS A 231 1.35 -14.82 20.61
N GLU A 232 1.64 -14.16 19.50
CA GLU A 232 0.68 -13.30 18.79
C GLU A 232 -0.55 -14.09 18.31
N ALA A 233 -0.33 -15.28 17.75
CA ALA A 233 -1.41 -16.17 17.34
C ALA A 233 -2.29 -16.58 18.54
N LYS A 234 -1.67 -16.97 19.65
CA LYS A 234 -2.40 -17.36 20.86
C LYS A 234 -3.21 -16.20 21.45
N VAL A 235 -2.63 -15.00 21.49
CA VAL A 235 -3.33 -13.81 21.99
C VAL A 235 -4.51 -13.45 21.09
N ARG A 236 -4.34 -13.52 19.76
CA ARG A 236 -5.44 -13.33 18.81
C ARG A 236 -6.55 -14.37 19.00
N ASP A 237 -6.19 -15.64 19.17
CA ASP A 237 -7.16 -16.71 19.33
C ASP A 237 -7.93 -16.59 20.66
N ASN A 238 -7.24 -16.20 21.74
CA ASN A 238 -7.89 -15.84 23.00
C ASN A 238 -8.90 -14.70 22.83
N ALA A 239 -8.56 -13.68 22.02
CA ALA A 239 -9.45 -12.55 21.74
C ALA A 239 -10.69 -13.01 20.98
N MET A 240 -10.52 -13.79 19.92
CA MET A 240 -11.62 -14.38 19.15
C MET A 240 -12.55 -15.21 20.02
N GLN A 241 -11.98 -16.04 20.90
CA GLN A 241 -12.74 -16.88 21.82
C GLN A 241 -13.51 -16.06 22.86
N ALA A 242 -12.92 -14.98 23.38
CA ALA A 242 -13.57 -14.08 24.33
C ALA A 242 -14.74 -13.33 23.68
N ILE A 243 -14.54 -12.79 22.47
CA ILE A 243 -15.60 -12.15 21.68
C ILE A 243 -16.74 -13.13 21.42
N TYR A 244 -16.43 -14.34 20.95
CA TYR A 244 -17.45 -15.36 20.67
C TYR A 244 -18.25 -15.72 21.93
N ARG A 245 -17.59 -15.94 23.07
CA ARG A 245 -18.27 -16.23 24.35
C ARG A 245 -19.22 -15.11 24.75
N TRP A 246 -18.79 -13.85 24.60
CA TRP A 246 -19.66 -12.71 24.86
C TRP A 246 -20.83 -12.63 23.87
N VAL A 247 -20.60 -12.92 22.58
CA VAL A 247 -21.68 -12.98 21.58
C VAL A 247 -22.67 -14.11 21.91
N VAL A 248 -22.24 -15.25 22.43
CA VAL A 248 -23.14 -16.35 22.81
C VAL A 248 -23.89 -16.05 24.12
N SER A 249 -23.19 -15.54 25.12
CA SER A 249 -23.73 -15.15 26.43
C SER A 249 -23.19 -13.77 26.83
N PRO A 250 -23.93 -12.68 26.55
CA PRO A 250 -23.50 -11.32 26.88
C PRO A 250 -23.73 -11.02 28.37
N ASP A 251 -23.00 -11.74 29.23
CA ASP A 251 -22.98 -11.57 30.68
C ASP A 251 -21.76 -10.76 31.14
N GLU A 252 -21.77 -10.30 32.40
CA GLU A 252 -20.69 -9.48 32.96
C GLU A 252 -19.35 -10.24 33.03
N VAL A 253 -19.38 -11.55 33.24
CA VAL A 253 -18.18 -12.39 33.33
C VAL A 253 -17.46 -12.43 31.97
N ASN A 254 -18.21 -12.64 30.89
CA ASN A 254 -17.67 -12.64 29.54
C ASN A 254 -17.28 -11.22 29.09
N ALA A 255 -18.01 -10.19 29.53
CA ALA A 255 -17.63 -8.79 29.26
C ALA A 255 -16.29 -8.44 29.93
N LYS A 256 -16.07 -8.88 31.17
CA LYS A 256 -14.78 -8.73 31.88
C LYS A 256 -13.64 -9.46 31.16
N LYS A 257 -13.87 -10.71 30.73
CA LYS A 257 -12.87 -11.45 29.94
C LYS A 257 -12.53 -10.73 28.63
N ALA A 258 -13.52 -10.17 27.94
CA ALA A 258 -13.29 -9.39 26.74
C ALA A 258 -12.46 -8.12 27.02
N LEU A 259 -12.65 -7.47 28.18
CA LEU A 259 -11.81 -6.37 28.64
C LEU A 259 -10.37 -6.81 28.92
N GLU A 260 -10.19 -7.90 29.65
CA GLU A 260 -8.86 -8.46 29.99
C GLU A 260 -8.07 -8.78 28.73
N VAL A 261 -8.66 -9.52 27.80
CA VAL A 261 -7.99 -9.89 26.54
C VAL A 261 -7.81 -8.69 25.61
N GLY A 262 -8.76 -7.74 25.60
CA GLY A 262 -8.60 -6.48 24.89
C GLY A 262 -7.37 -5.69 25.34
N ASN A 263 -7.07 -5.71 26.65
CA ASN A 263 -5.86 -5.08 27.21
C ASN A 263 -4.56 -5.79 26.80
N GLU A 264 -4.61 -7.10 26.55
CA GLU A 264 -3.44 -7.87 26.09
C GLU A 264 -3.07 -7.56 24.63
N CYS A 265 -4.02 -7.14 23.79
CA CYS A 265 -3.79 -6.93 22.35
C CYS A 265 -4.49 -5.70 21.76
N SER A 266 -4.42 -4.58 22.49
CA SER A 266 -5.10 -3.32 22.15
C SER A 266 -4.77 -2.74 20.76
N ASP A 267 -3.65 -3.15 20.17
CA ASP A 267 -3.14 -2.72 18.87
C ASP A 267 -3.69 -3.55 17.69
N THR A 268 -4.36 -4.67 17.97
CA THR A 268 -4.91 -5.57 16.95
C THR A 268 -6.40 -5.32 16.70
N PRO A 269 -6.92 -5.64 15.49
CA PRO A 269 -8.36 -5.57 15.25
C PRO A 269 -9.18 -6.48 16.19
N ALA A 270 -8.62 -7.63 16.59
CA ALA A 270 -9.24 -8.57 17.51
C ALA A 270 -9.34 -8.01 18.94
N GLY A 271 -8.28 -7.37 19.44
CA GLY A 271 -8.30 -6.72 20.75
C GLY A 271 -9.27 -5.55 20.77
N LEU A 272 -9.31 -4.73 19.72
CA LEU A 272 -10.30 -3.64 19.65
C LEU A 272 -11.74 -4.15 19.58
N LEU A 273 -12.00 -5.24 18.86
CA LEU A 273 -13.32 -5.87 18.85
C LEU A 273 -13.68 -6.47 20.22
N SER A 274 -12.69 -6.95 20.98
CA SER A 274 -12.90 -7.40 22.37
C SER A 274 -13.33 -6.23 23.27
N TYR A 275 -12.73 -5.05 23.12
CA TYR A 275 -13.25 -3.83 23.79
C TYR A 275 -14.66 -3.47 23.33
N CYS A 276 -14.99 -3.63 22.04
CA CYS A 276 -16.34 -3.38 21.55
C CYS A 276 -17.36 -4.33 22.18
N ALA A 277 -17.02 -5.61 22.37
CA ALA A 277 -17.85 -6.57 23.10
C ALA A 277 -18.06 -6.13 24.56
N PHE A 278 -16.99 -5.72 25.24
CA PHE A 278 -17.08 -5.15 26.58
C PHE A 278 -18.00 -3.91 26.65
N TRP A 279 -17.78 -2.91 25.80
CA TRP A 279 -18.60 -1.69 25.73
C TRP A 279 -20.05 -1.98 25.33
N ALA A 280 -20.29 -3.01 24.53
CA ALA A 280 -21.63 -3.43 24.15
C ALA A 280 -22.42 -3.96 25.35
N GLY A 281 -21.75 -4.56 26.35
CA GLY A 281 -22.35 -5.06 27.60
C GLY A 281 -23.03 -3.98 28.45
N GLY A 282 -22.65 -2.71 28.28
CA GLY A 282 -23.35 -1.57 28.87
C GLY A 282 -22.90 -1.17 30.28
N ASN A 283 -22.03 -1.93 30.93
CA ASN A 283 -21.42 -1.60 32.23
C ASN A 283 -19.89 -1.47 32.08
N LEU A 284 -19.34 -0.28 32.35
CA LEU A 284 -17.90 -0.02 32.30
C LEU A 284 -17.13 -0.49 33.54
N MET A 285 -17.83 -0.91 34.60
CA MET A 285 -17.21 -1.44 35.80
C MET A 285 -17.81 -2.82 36.12
N PRO A 286 -17.36 -3.88 35.40
CA PRO A 286 -17.86 -5.23 35.64
C PRO A 286 -17.49 -5.66 37.07
N GLU A 287 -18.39 -6.36 37.75
CA GLU A 287 -18.26 -6.77 39.17
C GLU A 287 -18.25 -5.63 40.21
N GLY A 288 -18.36 -4.36 39.79
CA GLY A 288 -18.44 -3.23 40.70
C GLY A 288 -19.82 -3.06 41.33
N GLU A 289 -19.86 -2.51 42.56
CA GLU A 289 -21.14 -2.22 43.25
C GLU A 289 -21.99 -1.17 42.51
N GLN A 290 -21.35 -0.30 41.71
CA GLN A 290 -22.02 0.74 40.95
C GLN A 290 -22.00 0.42 39.45
N VAL A 291 -23.19 0.43 38.83
CA VAL A 291 -23.32 0.31 37.38
C VAL A 291 -22.94 1.64 36.72
N ILE A 292 -21.84 1.64 35.96
CA ILE A 292 -21.42 2.81 35.18
C ILE A 292 -21.85 2.57 33.73
N PRO A 293 -22.90 3.27 33.23
CA PRO A 293 -23.41 3.00 31.89
C PRO A 293 -22.38 3.36 30.83
N THR A 294 -22.24 2.50 29.81
CA THR A 294 -21.39 2.81 28.66
C THR A 294 -21.94 4.02 27.89
N PRO A 295 -21.10 5.03 27.60
CA PRO A 295 -21.50 6.18 26.80
C PRO A 295 -22.12 5.79 25.46
N ALA A 296 -23.13 6.57 25.05
CA ALA A 296 -23.77 6.48 23.75
C ALA A 296 -22.75 6.46 22.59
N GLY A 297 -22.96 5.58 21.61
CA GLY A 297 -22.11 5.49 20.43
C GLY A 297 -20.68 4.99 20.66
N LEU A 298 -20.24 4.70 21.89
CA LEU A 298 -18.87 4.22 22.13
C LEU A 298 -18.62 2.87 21.45
N ALA A 299 -19.52 1.91 21.64
CA ALA A 299 -19.44 0.60 20.99
C ALA A 299 -19.51 0.72 19.46
N ALA A 300 -20.43 1.54 18.93
CA ALA A 300 -20.58 1.74 17.49
C ALA A 300 -19.32 2.37 16.86
N ASN A 301 -18.74 3.38 17.51
CA ASN A 301 -17.47 3.97 17.10
C ASN A 301 -16.34 2.93 17.11
N GLY A 302 -16.27 2.11 18.16
CA GLY A 302 -15.33 1.00 18.25
C GLY A 302 -15.45 0.06 17.04
N ILE A 303 -16.66 -0.39 16.70
CA ILE A 303 -16.90 -1.25 15.53
C ILE A 303 -16.46 -0.56 14.24
N CYS A 304 -16.76 0.73 14.05
CA CYS A 304 -16.28 1.49 12.88
C CYS A 304 -14.75 1.49 12.78
N GLN A 305 -14.05 1.61 13.91
CA GLN A 305 -12.58 1.55 13.96
C GLN A 305 -12.06 0.13 13.70
N VAL A 306 -12.71 -0.92 14.23
CA VAL A 306 -12.37 -2.31 13.90
C VAL A 306 -12.48 -2.54 12.39
N LEU A 307 -13.59 -2.14 11.77
CA LEU A 307 -13.78 -2.28 10.32
C LEU A 307 -12.72 -1.50 9.53
N LEU A 308 -12.33 -0.32 10.00
CA LEU A 308 -11.26 0.47 9.39
C LEU A 308 -9.90 -0.24 9.51
N MET A 309 -9.56 -0.78 10.69
CA MET A 309 -8.33 -1.54 10.90
C MET A 309 -8.29 -2.79 10.03
N CYS A 310 -9.39 -3.54 9.94
CA CYS A 310 -9.50 -4.69 9.05
C CYS A 310 -9.35 -4.28 7.57
N ALA A 311 -10.02 -3.20 7.16
CA ALA A 311 -10.00 -2.74 5.77
C ALA A 311 -8.63 -2.17 5.35
N LEU A 312 -7.83 -1.66 6.30
CA LEU A 312 -6.48 -1.15 6.09
C LEU A 312 -5.37 -2.15 6.44
N HIS A 313 -5.73 -3.34 6.91
CA HIS A 313 -4.74 -4.36 7.27
C HIS A 313 -3.84 -4.68 6.08
N LYS A 314 -2.53 -4.77 6.32
CA LYS A 314 -1.54 -5.12 5.28
C LYS A 314 -1.73 -6.57 4.82
N GLY A 315 -1.36 -6.87 3.58
CA GLY A 315 -1.63 -8.18 2.97
C GLY A 315 -3.09 -8.32 2.52
N GLY A 316 -3.46 -9.54 2.14
CA GLY A 316 -4.77 -9.92 1.65
C GLY A 316 -4.97 -9.72 0.14
N THR A 317 -6.12 -10.18 -0.36
CA THR A 317 -6.47 -10.19 -1.79
C THR A 317 -7.34 -9.00 -2.21
N ARG A 318 -8.02 -8.33 -1.28
CA ARG A 318 -8.99 -7.26 -1.54
C ARG A 318 -8.44 -5.88 -1.23
N LYS A 319 -8.79 -4.88 -2.05
CA LYS A 319 -8.48 -3.47 -1.79
C LYS A 319 -9.45 -2.85 -0.78
N LEU A 320 -9.10 -1.68 -0.24
CA LEU A 320 -9.90 -0.93 0.74
C LEU A 320 -11.40 -0.84 0.40
N LYS A 321 -11.74 -0.43 -0.84
CA LYS A 321 -13.13 -0.26 -1.26
C LYS A 321 -13.87 -1.60 -1.33
N GLU A 322 -13.21 -2.64 -1.84
CA GLU A 322 -13.75 -4.00 -1.98
C GLU A 322 -13.96 -4.64 -0.61
N ARG A 323 -13.05 -4.40 0.36
CA ARG A 323 -13.22 -4.84 1.74
C ARG A 323 -14.43 -4.20 2.39
N TYR A 324 -14.62 -2.89 2.27
CA TYR A 324 -15.81 -2.24 2.83
C TYR A 324 -17.11 -2.73 2.17
N GLU A 325 -17.10 -2.99 0.86
CA GLU A 325 -18.25 -3.59 0.17
C GLU A 325 -18.55 -4.99 0.73
N HIS A 326 -17.51 -5.82 0.89
CA HIS A 326 -17.65 -7.16 1.46
C HIS A 326 -18.14 -7.12 2.92
N TYR A 327 -17.54 -6.28 3.76
CA TYR A 327 -17.96 -6.10 5.15
C TYR A 327 -19.37 -5.55 5.27
N PHE A 328 -19.78 -4.65 4.38
CA PHE A 328 -21.17 -4.20 4.30
C PHE A 328 -22.12 -5.37 4.03
N ASN A 329 -21.79 -6.23 3.06
CA ASN A 329 -22.61 -7.40 2.74
C ASN A 329 -22.70 -8.40 3.92
N LEU A 330 -21.59 -8.67 4.62
CA LEU A 330 -21.61 -9.45 5.86
C LEU A 330 -22.53 -8.81 6.91
N GLY A 331 -22.50 -7.47 7.02
CA GLY A 331 -23.37 -6.72 7.92
C GLY A 331 -24.84 -6.87 7.55
N VAL A 332 -25.18 -6.80 6.27
CA VAL A 332 -26.54 -7.04 5.77
C VAL A 332 -27.01 -8.45 6.12
N GLU A 333 -26.18 -9.47 5.91
CA GLU A 333 -26.52 -10.86 6.25
C GLU A 333 -26.81 -11.03 7.74
N VAL A 334 -26.00 -10.40 8.60
CA VAL A 334 -26.22 -10.40 10.05
C VAL A 334 -27.49 -9.65 10.43
N MET A 335 -27.69 -8.43 9.92
CA MET A 335 -28.82 -7.59 10.32
C MET A 335 -30.18 -8.11 9.80
N THR A 336 -30.17 -8.82 8.66
CA THR A 336 -31.35 -9.54 8.15
C THR A 336 -31.60 -10.86 8.88
N GLY A 337 -30.67 -11.30 9.75
CA GLY A 337 -30.77 -12.55 10.49
C GLY A 337 -30.45 -13.80 9.67
N LYS A 338 -29.89 -13.65 8.46
CA LYS A 338 -29.46 -14.79 7.63
C LYS A 338 -28.19 -15.46 8.16
N ASN A 339 -27.29 -14.67 8.75
CA ASN A 339 -26.07 -15.14 9.37
C ASN A 339 -26.09 -14.77 10.85
N ASN A 340 -26.41 -15.73 11.70
CA ASN A 340 -26.43 -15.56 13.14
C ASN A 340 -25.49 -16.59 13.81
N TRP A 341 -25.31 -16.47 15.12
CA TRP A 341 -24.45 -17.37 15.90
C TRP A 341 -25.20 -18.63 16.37
N ASP A 342 -26.48 -18.82 16.00
CA ASP A 342 -27.31 -19.91 16.54
C ASP A 342 -26.80 -21.27 16.08
N GLU A 343 -26.41 -21.40 14.81
CA GLU A 343 -25.85 -22.64 14.28
C GLU A 343 -24.58 -23.05 15.03
N SER A 344 -23.68 -22.10 15.28
CA SER A 344 -22.44 -22.33 16.04
C SER A 344 -22.72 -22.76 17.48
N VAL A 345 -23.77 -22.21 18.11
CA VAL A 345 -24.20 -22.62 19.47
C VAL A 345 -24.77 -24.04 19.47
N VAL A 346 -25.56 -24.41 18.45
CA VAL A 346 -26.13 -25.75 18.32
C VAL A 346 -25.05 -26.81 18.07
N VAL A 347 -24.08 -26.50 17.21
CA VAL A 347 -22.93 -27.38 16.94
C VAL A 347 -21.99 -27.45 18.15
N GLY A 348 -21.93 -26.38 18.95
CA GLY A 348 -21.04 -26.28 20.11
C GLY A 348 -19.59 -25.94 19.76
N GLU A 349 -19.34 -25.54 18.51
CA GLU A 349 -18.03 -25.16 17.98
C GLU A 349 -18.05 -23.70 17.55
N ALA A 350 -17.02 -22.94 17.91
CA ALA A 350 -16.91 -21.57 17.45
C ALA A 350 -16.42 -21.53 15.99
N PRO A 351 -16.87 -20.58 15.15
CA PRO A 351 -16.46 -20.55 13.74
C PRO A 351 -14.94 -20.52 13.53
N HIS A 352 -14.22 -19.76 14.37
CA HIS A 352 -12.75 -19.70 14.33
C HIS A 352 -12.04 -21.02 14.71
N ASP A 353 -12.71 -21.97 15.37
CA ASP A 353 -12.12 -23.27 15.74
C ASP A 353 -12.17 -24.24 14.56
N ALA A 354 -13.29 -24.26 13.82
CA ALA A 354 -13.43 -25.06 12.59
C ALA A 354 -12.33 -24.69 11.57
N GLU A 355 -11.92 -23.43 11.57
CA GLU A 355 -10.82 -22.95 10.76
C GLU A 355 -9.45 -23.53 11.18
N GLN A 356 -9.19 -23.73 12.47
CA GLN A 356 -7.95 -24.35 12.96
C GLN A 356 -7.87 -25.82 12.55
N ALA A 357 -8.99 -26.54 12.61
CA ALA A 357 -9.07 -27.96 12.23
C ALA A 357 -8.72 -28.22 10.76
N SER A 358 -9.05 -27.30 9.83
CA SER A 358 -8.72 -27.47 8.40
C SER A 358 -7.22 -27.27 8.08
N SER A 359 -6.47 -26.62 8.97
CA SER A 359 -5.04 -26.33 8.77
C SER A 359 -4.10 -27.45 9.21
N TYR A 360 -4.62 -28.45 9.94
CA TYR A 360 -3.86 -29.62 10.36
C TYR A 360 -4.23 -30.83 9.50
N ASN A 361 -3.46 -31.08 8.44
CA ASN A 361 -3.53 -32.31 7.68
C ASN A 361 -2.41 -33.27 8.15
N PRO A 362 -2.68 -34.23 9.04
CA PRO A 362 -1.65 -35.12 9.60
C PRO A 362 -1.11 -36.17 8.61
N GLU A 363 -1.52 -36.16 7.34
CA GLU A 363 -1.24 -37.24 6.39
C GLU A 363 -0.15 -36.98 5.33
N GLU A 364 0.65 -35.92 5.44
CA GLU A 364 1.87 -35.79 4.60
C GLU A 364 3.14 -35.89 5.45
N PRO A 365 3.72 -37.10 5.59
CA PRO A 365 5.09 -37.22 6.06
C PRO A 365 6.01 -36.55 5.03
N GLU A 366 6.80 -35.58 5.50
CA GLU A 366 7.91 -34.96 4.78
C GLU A 366 8.72 -36.04 4.05
N LYS A 367 8.60 -36.09 2.72
CA LYS A 367 9.56 -36.80 1.89
C LYS A 367 10.74 -35.87 1.67
N ASP A 368 11.86 -36.26 2.27
CA ASP A 368 13.20 -35.74 2.04
C ASP A 368 13.40 -35.31 0.59
N SER A 369 13.72 -34.03 0.41
CA SER A 369 14.16 -33.45 -0.86
C SER A 369 15.68 -33.48 -0.93
N GLU A 370 16.24 -34.68 -1.10
CA GLU A 370 17.53 -34.83 -1.78
C GLU A 370 17.29 -35.25 -3.23
N GLU A 371 18.09 -34.67 -4.13
CA GLU A 371 18.17 -34.94 -5.57
C GLU A 371 17.06 -34.34 -6.46
N VAL A 372 17.28 -33.14 -7.00
CA VAL A 372 17.38 -32.98 -8.47
C VAL A 372 18.36 -31.85 -8.79
N LYS A 373 19.55 -32.23 -9.25
CA LYS A 373 20.50 -31.36 -9.96
C LYS A 373 19.87 -30.90 -11.27
N LYS A 374 19.89 -29.58 -11.51
CA LYS A 374 19.55 -28.94 -12.78
C LYS A 374 20.42 -29.48 -13.93
N ALA A 375 19.77 -30.07 -14.92
CA ALA A 375 20.31 -30.24 -16.27
C ALA A 375 19.44 -29.47 -17.27
N GLY A 376 20.12 -28.63 -18.06
CA GLY A 376 19.85 -28.13 -19.40
C GLY A 376 18.48 -28.19 -20.08
N GLN A 377 18.04 -26.99 -20.48
CA GLN A 377 17.66 -26.57 -21.85
C GLN A 377 16.35 -27.04 -22.53
N SER A 378 15.90 -26.15 -23.44
CA SER A 378 14.77 -26.16 -24.40
C SER A 378 13.41 -25.80 -23.79
N LYS A 379 12.68 -24.73 -24.18
CA LYS A 379 12.44 -24.06 -25.47
C LYS A 379 11.71 -24.95 -26.47
N ASP A 380 10.38 -24.97 -26.39
CA ASP A 380 9.44 -24.48 -27.41
C ASP A 380 7.97 -24.82 -27.06
N MET A 381 7.09 -23.89 -27.44
CA MET A 381 5.65 -23.98 -27.76
C MET A 381 4.76 -25.04 -27.08
N GLU A 382 3.70 -24.60 -26.41
CA GLU A 382 2.34 -24.73 -26.99
C GLU A 382 1.30 -23.88 -26.24
N GLU A 383 0.43 -23.33 -27.06
CA GLU A 383 -0.65 -22.40 -26.79
C GLU A 383 -1.89 -23.24 -26.47
N GLU A 384 -2.40 -23.21 -25.24
CA GLU A 384 -3.73 -23.77 -24.96
C GLU A 384 -4.51 -22.88 -24.00
N SER A 385 -5.57 -22.30 -24.57
CA SER A 385 -6.56 -21.43 -23.98
C SER A 385 -7.37 -22.11 -22.89
N ALA A 386 -7.36 -21.55 -21.68
CA ALA A 386 -8.38 -21.82 -20.66
C ALA A 386 -8.97 -20.50 -20.17
N GLU A 387 -9.99 -20.05 -20.90
CA GLU A 387 -10.86 -18.92 -20.60
C GLU A 387 -11.70 -19.24 -19.35
N LYS A 388 -11.17 -18.94 -18.17
CA LYS A 388 -11.95 -18.99 -16.91
C LYS A 388 -12.84 -17.75 -16.83
N SER A 389 -14.10 -17.94 -17.18
CA SER A 389 -15.19 -16.97 -17.02
C SER A 389 -15.27 -16.48 -15.56
N LYS A 390 -14.97 -15.20 -15.34
CA LYS A 390 -15.29 -14.52 -14.07
C LYS A 390 -16.80 -14.27 -13.99
N PRO A 391 -17.46 -14.46 -12.84
CA PRO A 391 -18.86 -14.08 -12.69
C PRO A 391 -18.99 -12.56 -12.77
N VAL A 392 -19.56 -12.08 -13.87
CA VAL A 392 -19.92 -10.67 -14.06
C VAL A 392 -21.20 -10.41 -13.27
N TYR A 393 -21.09 -9.76 -12.10
CA TYR A 393 -22.25 -9.18 -11.44
C TYR A 393 -22.83 -8.07 -12.33
N LYS A 394 -24.00 -8.34 -12.94
CA LYS A 394 -24.72 -7.33 -13.71
C LYS A 394 -25.29 -6.27 -12.77
N ARG A 395 -24.68 -5.08 -12.81
CA ARG A 395 -25.22 -3.85 -12.21
C ARG A 395 -26.60 -3.56 -12.80
N TRP A 396 -27.63 -3.66 -11.97
CA TRP A 396 -29.00 -3.33 -12.33
C TRP A 396 -29.11 -1.83 -12.66
N LYS A 397 -29.72 -1.49 -13.79
CA LYS A 397 -30.06 -0.11 -14.18
C LYS A 397 -31.59 -0.01 -14.18
N PRO A 398 -32.20 0.88 -13.38
CA PRO A 398 -33.63 1.12 -13.48
C PRO A 398 -33.94 1.79 -14.83
N THR A 399 -34.86 1.18 -15.59
CA THR A 399 -35.53 1.86 -16.70
C THR A 399 -36.41 2.96 -16.12
N ARG A 400 -36.16 4.19 -16.54
CA ARG A 400 -37.07 5.33 -16.33
C ARG A 400 -38.29 5.11 -17.23
N GLU A 401 -39.47 5.04 -16.63
CA GLU A 401 -40.74 5.35 -17.31
C GLU A 401 -40.92 6.86 -17.42
#